data_AF-A0A4Q3IFF8-F1
#
_entry.id   AF-A0A4Q3IFF8-F1
#
_cell.length_a   1.000
_cell.length_b   1.000
_cell.length_c   1.000
_cell.angle_alpha   90.00
_cell.angle_beta   90.00
_cell.angle_gamma   90.00
#
_symmetry.space_group_name_H-M   'P 1'
#
loop_
_entity.id
_entity.type
_entity.pdbx_description
1 polymer ?
#
loop_
_entity_poly.entity_id
_entity_poly.type
_entity_poly.pdbx_seq_one_letter_code
_entity_poly.pdbx_strand_id
1 'polypeptide(L)'
;MGGWAGPVIPRRTVFCLGLAQLISWGVSYYLVGAFGERIAAELGWSQAIIHGGLSAGLLVMGLTSGAVGRLIDRHGGRTVMCVGSLLTAAGCLGLAFAHTIAAYYAAWICLGLAMRLSLYDA
;
A
#
# COMPACT_ATOMS: atom_id res chain seq x y z
N MET A 1 -19.15 -19.86 34.52
CA MET A 1 -17.99 -18.97 34.25
C MET A 1 -17.13 -19.66 33.19
N GLY A 2 -17.52 -19.59 31.92
CA GLY A 2 -16.80 -20.23 30.82
C GLY A 2 -15.69 -19.30 30.35
N GLY A 3 -14.43 -19.70 30.56
CA GLY A 3 -13.26 -18.96 30.13
C GLY A 3 -13.23 -18.85 28.60
N TRP A 4 -13.37 -17.62 28.09
CA TRP A 4 -13.08 -17.30 26.71
C TRP A 4 -11.56 -17.42 26.48
N ALA A 5 -11.07 -18.64 26.27
CA ALA A 5 -9.77 -18.86 25.67
C ALA A 5 -9.88 -18.53 24.18
N GLY A 6 -9.78 -17.24 23.85
CA GLY A 6 -9.64 -16.81 22.47
C GLY A 6 -8.43 -17.50 21.81
N PRO A 7 -8.46 -17.73 20.49
CA PRO A 7 -7.36 -18.40 19.80
C PRO A 7 -6.02 -17.70 20.09
N VAL A 8 -5.04 -18.46 20.57
CA VAL A 8 -3.70 -17.94 20.87
C VAL A 8 -3.01 -17.62 19.54
N ILE A 9 -2.85 -16.34 19.23
CA ILE A 9 -2.15 -15.90 18.01
C ILE A 9 -0.67 -16.27 18.14
N PRO A 10 -0.09 -17.05 17.22
CA PRO A 10 1.31 -17.43 17.29
C PRO A 10 2.23 -16.18 17.23
N ARG A 11 3.26 -16.12 18.07
CA ARG A 11 4.27 -15.03 18.05
C ARG A 11 4.88 -14.81 16.66
N ARG A 12 5.04 -15.90 15.90
CA ARG A 12 5.51 -15.86 14.51
C ARG A 12 4.56 -15.08 13.60
N THR A 13 3.25 -15.25 13.75
CA THR A 13 2.24 -14.53 12.95
C THR A 13 2.32 -13.03 13.21
N VAL A 14 2.41 -12.63 14.50
CA VAL A 14 2.55 -11.22 14.88
C VAL A 14 3.81 -10.61 14.29
N PHE A 15 4.94 -11.32 14.38
CA PHE A 15 6.21 -10.84 13.86
C PHE A 15 6.22 -10.70 12.33
N CYS A 16 5.74 -11.73 11.61
CA CYS A 16 5.64 -11.67 10.15
C CYS A 16 4.67 -10.58 9.68
N LEU A 17 3.55 -10.38 10.38
CA LEU A 17 2.59 -9.32 10.07
C LEU A 17 3.22 -7.95 10.31
N GLY A 18 3.89 -7.75 11.45
CA GLY A 18 4.57 -6.49 11.77
C GLY A 18 5.64 -6.13 10.73
N LEU A 19 6.45 -7.11 10.31
CA LEU A 19 7.42 -6.93 9.23
C LEU A 19 6.74 -6.56 7.90
N ALA A 20 5.67 -7.27 7.53
CA ALA A 20 4.93 -6.98 6.30
C ALA A 20 4.33 -5.57 6.30
N GLN A 21 3.82 -5.11 7.45
CA GLN A 21 3.31 -3.75 7.61
C GLN A 21 4.43 -2.72 7.53
N LEU A 22 5.54 -2.94 8.22
CA LEU A 22 6.70 -2.03 8.17
C LEU A 22 7.19 -1.84 6.73
N ILE A 23 7.35 -2.94 5.99
CA ILE A 23 7.79 -2.90 4.58
C ILE A 23 6.72 -2.22 3.72
N SER A 24 5.45 -2.58 3.87
CA SER A 24 4.37 -2.02 3.04
C SER A 24 4.28 -0.50 3.24
N TRP A 25 4.27 -0.02 4.48
CA TRP A 25 4.28 1.42 4.78
C TRP A 25 5.56 2.10 4.30
N GLY A 26 6.72 1.48 4.53
CA GLY A 26 8.02 1.98 4.10
C GLY A 26 8.10 2.26 2.59
N VAL A 27 7.75 1.26 1.79
CA VAL A 27 7.94 1.30 0.34
C VAL A 27 6.80 2.02 -0.38
N SER A 28 5.60 2.08 0.20
CA SER A 28 4.45 2.71 -0.46
C SER A 28 4.20 4.14 0.02
N TYR A 29 4.16 4.38 1.33
CA TYR A 29 3.78 5.68 1.90
C TYR A 29 4.98 6.61 2.07
N TYR A 30 6.09 6.10 2.60
CA TYR A 30 7.28 6.92 2.86
C TYR A 30 8.18 7.13 1.64
N LEU A 31 7.86 6.50 0.51
CA LEU A 31 8.64 6.60 -0.73
C LEU A 31 8.75 8.04 -1.23
N VAL A 32 7.67 8.83 -1.21
CA VAL A 32 7.74 10.25 -1.61
C VAL A 32 8.62 11.06 -0.66
N GLY A 33 8.53 10.80 0.65
CA GLY A 33 9.38 11.49 1.62
C GLY A 33 10.87 11.16 1.44
N ALA A 34 11.20 9.94 1.05
CA ALA A 34 12.58 9.50 0.87
C ALA A 34 13.18 9.87 -0.50
N PHE A 35 12.38 9.80 -1.57
CA PHE A 35 12.86 9.90 -2.95
C PHE A 35 12.26 11.05 -3.76
N GLY A 36 11.24 11.74 -3.25
CA GLY A 36 10.49 12.76 -4.00
C GLY A 36 11.37 13.86 -4.58
N GLU A 37 12.32 14.38 -3.81
CA GLU A 37 13.29 15.38 -4.30
C GLU A 37 14.18 14.84 -5.42
N ARG A 38 14.64 13.58 -5.31
CA ARG A 38 15.48 12.95 -6.33
C ARG A 38 14.71 12.71 -7.62
N ILE A 39 13.47 12.21 -7.52
CA ILE A 39 12.58 12.00 -8.66
C ILE A 39 12.28 13.34 -9.37
N ALA A 40 11.99 14.38 -8.59
CA ALA A 40 11.76 15.73 -9.14
C ALA A 40 12.99 16.27 -9.88
N ALA A 41 14.19 16.11 -9.31
CA ALA A 41 15.44 16.55 -9.91
C ALA A 41 15.80 15.76 -11.18
N GLU A 42 15.61 14.44 -11.16
CA GLU A 42 15.96 13.55 -12.29
C GLU A 42 15.00 13.71 -13.48
N LEU A 43 13.69 13.82 -13.22
CA LEU A 43 12.66 13.90 -14.26
C LEU A 43 12.27 15.35 -14.62
N GLY A 44 12.80 16.33 -13.90
CA GLY A 44 12.47 17.75 -14.08
C GLY A 44 11.04 18.10 -13.72
N TRP A 45 10.38 17.32 -12.86
CA TRP A 45 8.98 17.53 -12.47
C TRP A 45 8.86 18.42 -11.24
N SER A 46 7.74 19.13 -11.13
CA SER A 46 7.46 19.95 -9.95
C SER A 46 7.10 19.09 -8.73
N GLN A 47 7.34 19.62 -7.53
CA GLN A 47 6.93 18.96 -6.28
C GLN A 47 5.42 18.68 -6.24
N ALA A 48 4.61 19.53 -6.87
CA ALA A 48 3.17 19.33 -7.00
C ALA A 48 2.83 18.04 -7.78
N ILE A 49 3.57 17.71 -8.84
CA ILE A 49 3.37 16.46 -9.60
C ILE A 49 3.70 15.25 -8.73
N ILE A 50 4.84 15.29 -8.02
CA ILE A 50 5.30 14.21 -7.15
C ILE A 50 4.30 13.94 -6.02
N HIS A 51 3.96 14.97 -5.25
CA HIS A 51 3.01 14.85 -4.14
C HIS A 51 1.58 14.59 -4.61
N GLY A 52 1.22 15.04 -5.82
CA GLY A 52 -0.06 14.75 -6.45
C GLY A 52 -0.24 13.26 -6.75
N GLY A 53 0.84 12.54 -7.10
CA GLY A 53 0.82 11.09 -7.25
C GLY A 53 0.41 10.39 -5.95
N LEU A 54 1.10 10.69 -4.84
CA LEU A 54 0.75 10.15 -3.52
C LEU A 54 -0.70 10.50 -3.13
N SER A 55 -1.12 11.75 -3.37
CA SER A 55 -2.48 12.20 -3.07
C SER A 55 -3.54 11.41 -3.86
N ALA A 56 -3.29 11.14 -5.15
CA ALA A 56 -4.16 10.28 -5.95
C ALA A 56 -4.19 8.85 -5.42
N GLY A 57 -3.05 8.31 -4.99
CA GLY A 57 -2.99 7.01 -4.32
C GLY A 57 -3.84 6.96 -3.04
N LEU A 58 -3.73 7.98 -2.18
CA LEU A 58 -4.52 8.07 -0.94
C LEU A 58 -6.02 8.24 -1.22
N LEU A 59 -6.40 8.96 -2.27
CA LEU A 59 -7.78 9.06 -2.70
C LEU A 59 -8.34 7.70 -3.13
N VAL A 60 -7.61 6.97 -3.98
CA VAL A 60 -7.99 5.61 -4.42
C VAL A 60 -8.05 4.65 -3.25
N MET A 61 -7.10 4.78 -2.31
CA MET A 61 -7.14 4.06 -1.04
C MET A 61 -8.50 4.34 -0.40
N GLY A 62 -8.78 5.58 0.02
CA GLY A 62 -10.04 5.97 0.68
C GLY A 62 -11.31 5.46 -0.03
N LEU A 63 -11.42 5.66 -1.34
CA LEU A 63 -12.59 5.24 -2.14
C LEU A 63 -12.80 3.71 -2.13
N THR A 64 -11.72 2.93 -2.01
CA THR A 64 -11.79 1.47 -2.01
C THR A 64 -11.96 0.85 -0.62
N SER A 65 -11.95 1.65 0.47
CA SER A 65 -12.14 1.20 1.88
C SER A 65 -13.27 0.19 2.02
N GLY A 66 -14.49 0.62 1.71
CA GLY A 66 -15.69 -0.17 1.99
C GLY A 66 -15.78 -1.42 1.14
N ALA A 67 -15.25 -1.39 -0.09
CA ALA A 67 -15.21 -2.55 -0.96
C ALA A 67 -14.22 -3.60 -0.46
N VAL A 68 -13.04 -3.16 -0.02
CA VAL A 68 -12.02 -4.06 0.53
C VAL A 68 -12.44 -4.66 1.86
N GLY A 69 -13.12 -3.91 2.73
CA GLY A 69 -13.72 -4.46 3.96
C GLY A 69 -14.66 -5.63 3.67
N ARG A 70 -15.60 -5.45 2.73
CA ARG A 70 -16.48 -6.55 2.27
C ARG A 70 -15.71 -7.72 1.64
N LEU A 71 -14.60 -7.44 0.96
CA LEU A 71 -13.77 -8.47 0.35
C LEU A 71 -13.06 -9.31 1.42
N ILE A 72 -12.57 -8.66 2.49
CA ILE A 72 -11.97 -9.30 3.66
C ILE A 72 -13.00 -10.16 4.37
N ASP A 73 -14.22 -9.64 4.59
CA ASP A 73 -15.30 -10.39 5.24
C ASP A 73 -15.66 -11.66 4.44
N ARG A 74 -15.61 -11.59 3.11
CA ARG A 74 -16.00 -12.70 2.22
C ARG A 74 -14.88 -13.72 1.95
N HIS A 75 -13.63 -13.29 1.79
CA HIS A 75 -12.53 -14.15 1.33
C HIS A 75 -11.42 -14.34 2.37
N GLY A 76 -11.54 -13.67 3.53
CA GLY A 76 -10.58 -13.68 4.62
C GLY A 76 -9.39 -12.73 4.39
N GLY A 77 -8.90 -12.13 5.47
CA GLY A 77 -7.82 -11.14 5.42
C GLY A 77 -6.52 -11.67 4.80
N ARG A 78 -6.16 -12.94 5.02
CA ARG A 78 -4.92 -13.52 4.49
C ARG A 78 -4.84 -13.46 2.97
N THR A 79 -5.91 -13.84 2.27
CA THR A 79 -5.93 -13.85 0.79
C THR A 79 -5.83 -12.44 0.24
N VAL A 80 -6.60 -11.52 0.84
CA VAL A 80 -6.63 -10.11 0.45
C VAL A 80 -5.26 -9.46 0.64
N MET A 81 -4.60 -9.74 1.77
CA MET A 81 -3.26 -9.25 2.05
C MET A 81 -2.22 -9.77 1.04
N CYS A 82 -2.26 -11.05 0.64
CA CYS A 82 -1.35 -11.58 -0.37
C CYS A 82 -1.50 -10.87 -1.72
N VAL A 83 -2.74 -10.62 -2.15
CA VAL A 83 -3.01 -9.85 -3.38
C VAL A 83 -2.51 -8.42 -3.25
N GLY A 84 -2.75 -7.78 -2.11
CA GLY A 84 -2.22 -6.45 -1.79
C GLY A 84 -0.70 -6.40 -1.89
N SER A 85 0.02 -7.37 -1.30
CA SER A 85 1.49 -7.42 -1.36
C SER A 85 2.02 -7.56 -2.79
N LEU A 86 1.37 -8.37 -3.64
CA LEU A 86 1.74 -8.50 -5.06
C LEU A 86 1.50 -7.19 -5.82
N LEU A 87 0.38 -6.52 -5.56
CA LEU A 87 0.08 -5.22 -6.17
C LEU A 87 1.05 -4.15 -5.67
N THR A 88 1.49 -4.19 -4.41
CA THR A 88 2.52 -3.28 -3.89
C THR A 88 3.81 -3.45 -4.68
N ALA A 89 4.27 -4.69 -4.88
CA ALA A 89 5.45 -4.97 -5.69
C ALA A 89 5.30 -4.46 -7.13
N ALA A 90 4.15 -4.71 -7.75
CA ALA A 90 3.85 -4.24 -9.11
C ALA A 90 3.83 -2.70 -9.21
N GLY A 91 3.23 -2.02 -8.22
CA GLY A 91 3.19 -0.57 -8.15
C GLY A 91 4.57 0.06 -7.96
N CYS A 92 5.43 -0.57 -7.14
CA CYS A 92 6.82 -0.15 -6.96
C CYS A 92 7.64 -0.32 -8.25
N LEU A 93 7.47 -1.44 -8.96
CA LEU A 93 8.08 -1.63 -10.28
C LEU A 93 7.56 -0.59 -11.27
N GLY A 94 6.26 -0.31 -11.26
CA GLY A 94 5.64 0.74 -12.07
C GLY A 94 6.30 2.11 -11.83
N LEU A 95 6.51 2.49 -10.57
CA LEU A 95 7.23 3.72 -10.22
C LEU A 95 8.68 3.71 -10.71
N ALA A 96 9.39 2.59 -10.54
CA ALA A 96 10.79 2.48 -10.95
C ALA A 96 10.99 2.67 -12.47
N PHE A 97 10.00 2.33 -13.29
CA PHE A 97 10.02 2.51 -14.74
C PHE A 97 9.21 3.71 -15.24
N ALA A 98 8.65 4.53 -14.34
CA ALA A 98 7.79 5.65 -14.70
C ALA A 98 8.61 6.88 -15.16
N HIS A 99 8.78 7.02 -16.47
CA HIS A 99 9.44 8.19 -17.09
C HIS A 99 8.44 9.24 -17.61
N THR A 100 7.14 9.00 -17.45
CA THR A 100 6.07 9.92 -17.84
C THR A 100 5.12 10.16 -16.67
N ILE A 101 4.51 11.34 -16.63
CA ILE A 101 3.56 11.71 -15.56
C ILE A 101 2.38 10.72 -15.52
N ALA A 102 1.86 10.31 -16.68
CA ALA A 102 0.76 9.34 -16.74
C ALA A 102 1.14 7.98 -16.12
N ALA A 103 2.31 7.44 -16.45
CA ALA A 103 2.79 6.19 -15.86
C ALA A 103 3.02 6.32 -14.35
N TYR A 104 3.54 7.47 -13.90
CA TYR A 104 3.74 7.76 -12.49
C TYR A 104 2.42 7.76 -11.71
N TYR A 105 1.40 8.45 -12.21
CA TYR A 105 0.07 8.47 -11.57
C TYR A 105 -0.62 7.11 -11.62
N ALA A 106 -0.48 6.36 -12.72
CA ALA A 106 -1.00 4.99 -12.81
C ALA A 106 -0.38 4.07 -11.77
N ALA A 107 0.95 4.17 -11.55
CA ALA A 107 1.65 3.43 -10.52
C ALA A 107 1.16 3.81 -9.11
N TRP A 108 0.92 5.10 -8.86
CA TRP A 108 0.34 5.56 -7.59
C TRP A 108 -1.09 5.11 -7.35
N ILE A 109 -1.93 5.09 -8.37
CA ILE A 109 -3.30 4.56 -8.29
C ILE A 109 -3.27 3.08 -7.93
N CYS A 110 -2.37 2.30 -8.57
CA CYS A 110 -2.14 0.90 -8.24
C CYS A 110 -1.69 0.74 -6.78
N LEU A 111 -0.71 1.55 -6.34
CA LEU A 111 -0.25 1.55 -4.96
C LEU A 111 -1.34 1.93 -3.96
N GLY A 112 -2.22 2.87 -4.28
CA GLY A 112 -3.36 3.23 -3.43
C GLY A 112 -4.30 2.05 -3.17
N LEU A 113 -4.61 1.29 -4.22
CA LEU A 113 -5.38 0.05 -4.08
C LEU A 113 -4.61 -1.01 -3.29
N ALA A 114 -3.31 -1.17 -3.57
CA ALA A 114 -2.44 -2.12 -2.89
C ALA A 114 -2.31 -1.85 -1.39
N MET A 115 -2.15 -0.57 -1.01
CA MET A 115 -2.15 -0.09 0.37
C MET A 115 -3.43 -0.54 1.06
N ARG A 116 -4.61 -0.30 0.48
CA ARG A 116 -5.87 -0.70 1.12
C ARG A 116 -6.02 -2.21 1.26
N LEU A 117 -5.52 -2.99 0.31
CA LEU A 117 -5.59 -4.46 0.36
C LEU A 117 -4.60 -5.07 1.36
N SER A 118 -3.50 -4.37 1.68
CA SER A 118 -2.39 -4.90 2.51
C SER A 118 -2.31 -4.30 3.92
N LEU A 119 -2.78 -3.07 4.12
CA LEU A 119 -2.87 -2.43 5.43
C LEU A 119 -4.08 -2.93 6.19
N TYR A 120 -3.81 -3.57 7.33
CA TYR A 120 -4.84 -4.10 8.21
C TYR A 120 -5.54 -2.99 9.03
N ASP A 121 -4.84 -1.87 9.29
CA ASP A 121 -5.31 -0.74 10.14
C ASP A 121 -5.88 0.46 9.35
N ALA A 122 -6.30 0.27 8.09
CA ALA A 122 -6.71 1.37 7.21
C ALA A 122 -8.18 1.36 6.78
#